data_AF-A0A5N6VAF2-F1
#
_entry.id   AF-A0A5N6VAF2-F1
#
_cell.length_a   1.000
_cell.length_b   1.000
_cell.length_c   1.000
_cell.angle_alpha   90.00
_cell.angle_beta   90.00
_cell.angle_gamma   90.00
#
_symmetry.space_group_name_H-M   'P 1'
#
loop_
_entity.id
_entity.type
_entity.pdbx_description
1 polymer ?
#
loop_
_entity_poly.entity_id
_entity_poly.type
_entity_poly.pdbx_seq_one_letter_code
_entity_poly.pdbx_strand_id
1 'polypeptide(L)'
;MSALQTFLLVVDHDKEEAKQIAERIAQDVETKKMTLIEVVQSLGEYINDEDPILRGKAVSYLTSVIKSLPPRFLSRQQIQVLTTFFCDRIEDGGAVAGLDTLQKLDRFNKALAEDVAQA
;
A
#
# COMPACT_ATOMS: atom_id res chain seq x y z
N MET A 1 2.63 -13.52 -15.35
CA MET A 1 2.80 -13.15 -13.94
C MET A 1 2.21 -11.77 -13.75
N SER A 2 1.42 -11.58 -12.70
CA SER A 2 0.96 -10.24 -12.30
C SER A 2 2.12 -9.44 -11.70
N ALA A 3 1.99 -8.11 -11.66
CA ALA A 3 2.99 -7.25 -11.03
C ALA A 3 3.19 -7.58 -9.55
N LEU A 4 2.11 -7.93 -8.84
CA LEU A 4 2.18 -8.39 -7.45
C LEU A 4 3.02 -9.66 -7.34
N GLN A 5 2.78 -10.69 -8.15
CA GLN A 5 3.56 -11.93 -8.13
C GLN A 5 5.05 -11.68 -8.33
N THR A 6 5.40 -10.83 -9.31
CA THR A 6 6.80 -10.47 -9.54
C THR A 6 7.39 -9.73 -8.33
N PHE A 7 6.65 -8.79 -7.74
CA PHE A 7 7.10 -8.09 -6.53
C PHE A 7 7.34 -9.04 -5.35
N LEU A 8 6.41 -9.97 -5.09
CA LEU A 8 6.51 -10.94 -3.98
C LEU A 8 7.75 -11.83 -4.08
N LEU A 9 8.18 -12.14 -5.31
CA LEU A 9 9.40 -12.90 -5.56
C LEU A 9 10.63 -12.07 -5.21
N VAL A 10 10.72 -10.84 -5.69
CA VAL A 10 11.97 -10.05 -5.67
C VAL A 10 12.18 -9.21 -4.41
N VAL A 11 11.12 -8.87 -3.66
CA VAL A 11 11.19 -7.91 -2.53
C VAL A 11 12.25 -8.25 -1.46
N ASP A 12 12.58 -9.52 -1.26
CA ASP A 12 13.57 -9.94 -0.26
C ASP A 12 15.02 -9.86 -0.75
N HIS A 13 15.25 -9.98 -2.06
CA HIS A 13 16.59 -10.16 -2.64
C HIS A 13 17.00 -9.08 -3.64
N ASP A 14 16.04 -8.41 -4.26
CA ASP A 14 16.24 -7.26 -5.14
C ASP A 14 15.24 -6.13 -4.83
N LYS A 15 15.65 -5.25 -3.92
CA LYS A 15 14.84 -4.11 -3.47
C LYS A 15 14.66 -3.05 -4.57
N GLU A 16 15.62 -2.92 -5.48
CA GLU A 16 15.53 -1.94 -6.57
C GLU A 16 14.53 -2.40 -7.62
N GLU A 17 14.53 -3.70 -7.97
CA GLU A 17 13.51 -4.26 -8.86
C GLU A 17 12.12 -4.15 -8.23
N ALA A 18 11.97 -4.50 -6.94
CA ALA A 18 10.72 -4.35 -6.21
C ALA A 18 10.19 -2.90 -6.27
N LYS A 19 11.08 -1.93 -6.08
CA LYS A 19 10.76 -0.51 -6.18
C LYS A 19 10.33 -0.10 -7.59
N GLN A 20 11.02 -0.55 -8.63
CA GLN A 20 10.65 -0.27 -10.03
C GLN A 20 9.28 -0.82 -10.39
N ILE A 21 8.93 -2.01 -9.89
CA ILE A 21 7.59 -2.59 -10.08
C ILE A 21 6.54 -1.71 -9.42
N ALA A 22 6.78 -1.25 -8.18
CA ALA A 22 5.86 -0.36 -7.48
C ALA A 22 5.70 1.00 -8.16
N GLU A 23 6.80 1.60 -8.63
CA GLU A 23 6.79 2.85 -9.40
C GLU A 23 6.01 2.73 -10.71
N ARG A 24 6.18 1.62 -11.44
CA ARG A 24 5.41 1.35 -12.65
C ARG A 24 3.91 1.27 -12.37
N ILE A 25 3.53 0.60 -11.28
CA ILE A 25 2.12 0.47 -10.92
C ILE A 25 1.54 1.80 -10.44
N ALA A 26 2.31 2.58 -9.68
CA ALA A 26 1.94 3.94 -9.31
C ALA A 26 1.72 4.81 -10.56
N GLN A 27 2.58 4.71 -11.57
CA GLN A 27 2.44 5.41 -12.85
C GLN A 27 1.19 4.97 -13.63
N ASP A 28 0.90 3.66 -13.67
CA ASP A 28 -0.29 3.13 -14.33
C ASP A 28 -1.58 3.58 -13.60
N VAL A 29 -1.54 3.71 -12.27
CA VAL A 29 -2.62 4.29 -11.45
C VAL A 29 -2.77 5.79 -11.71
N GLU A 30 -1.67 6.53 -11.77
CA GLU A 30 -1.68 7.97 -12.03
C GLU A 30 -2.22 8.29 -13.43
N THR A 31 -1.82 7.50 -14.42
CA THR A 31 -2.27 7.63 -15.82
C THR A 31 -3.62 7.00 -16.09
N LYS A 32 -4.30 6.48 -15.06
CA LYS A 32 -5.63 5.84 -15.12
C LYS A 32 -5.70 4.64 -16.05
N LYS A 33 -4.57 3.97 -16.33
CA LYS A 33 -4.53 2.67 -17.00
C LYS A 33 -5.00 1.55 -16.07
N MET A 34 -4.82 1.78 -14.77
CA MET A 34 -5.31 0.95 -13.67
C MET A 34 -5.86 1.88 -12.59
N THR A 35 -6.71 1.35 -11.72
CA THR A 35 -7.26 2.03 -10.56
C THR A 35 -6.58 1.53 -9.29
N LEU A 36 -6.56 2.37 -8.25
CA LEU A 36 -6.07 1.94 -6.93
C LEU A 36 -6.91 0.78 -6.37
N ILE A 37 -8.20 0.70 -6.73
CA ILE A 37 -9.09 -0.39 -6.32
C ILE A 37 -8.60 -1.72 -6.90
N GLU A 38 -8.23 -1.75 -8.17
CA GLU A 38 -7.68 -2.96 -8.82
C GLU A 38 -6.37 -3.40 -8.15
N VAL A 39 -5.52 -2.46 -7.75
CA VAL A 39 -4.30 -2.76 -6.98
C VAL A 39 -4.66 -3.44 -5.65
N VAL A 40 -5.59 -2.87 -4.88
CA VAL A 40 -6.03 -3.44 -3.60
C VAL A 40 -6.70 -4.80 -3.79
N GLN A 41 -7.52 -4.99 -4.82
CA GLN A 41 -8.17 -6.26 -5.13
C GLN A 41 -7.16 -7.35 -5.46
N SER A 42 -6.05 -7.01 -6.15
CA SER A 42 -5.00 -7.97 -6.49
C SER A 42 -4.33 -8.59 -5.25
N LEU A 43 -4.39 -7.89 -4.12
CA LEU A 43 -3.85 -8.36 -2.84
C LEU A 43 -4.68 -9.47 -2.20
N GLY A 44 -5.98 -9.59 -2.55
CA GLY A 44 -6.98 -10.35 -1.80
C GLY A 44 -6.61 -11.80 -1.48
N GLU A 45 -5.95 -12.47 -2.42
CA GLU A 45 -5.49 -13.86 -2.27
C GLU A 45 -4.29 -13.99 -1.32
N TYR A 46 -3.47 -12.95 -1.21
CA TYR A 46 -2.22 -12.96 -0.44
C TYR A 46 -2.36 -12.36 0.95
N ILE A 47 -3.27 -11.39 1.12
CA ILE A 47 -3.52 -10.77 2.43
C ILE A 47 -4.33 -11.66 3.36
N ASN A 48 -4.99 -12.69 2.85
CA ASN A 48 -5.74 -13.66 3.66
C ASN A 48 -5.01 -15.01 3.78
N ASP A 49 -3.74 -15.05 3.36
CA ASP A 49 -2.92 -16.26 3.45
C ASP A 49 -2.57 -16.59 4.90
N GLU A 50 -2.39 -17.87 5.21
CA GLU A 50 -2.00 -18.32 6.55
C GLU A 50 -0.56 -17.91 6.89
N ASP A 51 0.31 -17.77 5.87
CA ASP A 51 1.71 -17.37 6.04
C ASP A 51 1.83 -15.85 6.33
N PRO A 52 2.27 -15.45 7.54
CA PRO A 52 2.49 -14.05 7.88
C PRO A 52 3.55 -13.36 7.02
N ILE A 53 4.52 -14.12 6.49
CA ILE A 53 5.54 -13.57 5.59
C ILE A 53 4.89 -13.16 4.28
N LEU A 54 4.03 -14.01 3.72
CA LEU A 54 3.35 -13.73 2.46
C LEU A 54 2.38 -12.55 2.59
N ARG A 55 1.60 -12.50 3.69
CA ARG A 55 0.75 -11.34 4.00
C ARG A 55 1.56 -10.05 4.10
N GLY A 56 2.67 -10.08 4.84
CA GLY A 56 3.55 -8.92 4.99
C GLY A 56 4.14 -8.43 3.66
N LYS A 57 4.51 -9.34 2.76
CA LYS A 57 4.99 -8.96 1.42
C LYS A 57 3.89 -8.30 0.58
N ALA A 58 2.66 -8.81 0.66
CA ALA A 58 1.52 -8.22 -0.04
C ALA A 58 1.18 -6.80 0.48
N VAL A 59 1.20 -6.60 1.79
CA VAL A 59 1.01 -5.28 2.42
C VAL A 59 2.17 -4.34 2.07
N SER A 60 3.40 -4.86 2.00
CA SER A 60 4.59 -4.10 1.58
C SER A 60 4.55 -3.67 0.12
N TYR A 61 3.92 -4.46 -0.76
CA TYR A 61 3.67 -4.08 -2.15
C TYR A 61 2.77 -2.85 -2.21
N LEU A 62 1.61 -2.88 -1.55
CA LEU A 62 0.70 -1.74 -1.51
C LEU A 62 1.37 -0.49 -0.93
N THR A 63 2.14 -0.67 0.15
CA THR A 63 2.92 0.40 0.77
C THR A 63 3.90 1.03 -0.23
N SER A 64 4.62 0.20 -0.99
CA SER A 64 5.57 0.67 -2.01
C SER A 64 4.87 1.42 -3.13
N VAL A 65 3.71 0.95 -3.59
CA VAL A 65 2.92 1.64 -4.62
C VAL A 65 2.46 3.01 -4.12
N ILE A 66 1.91 3.09 -2.91
CA ILE A 66 1.44 4.35 -2.32
C ILE A 66 2.58 5.35 -2.15
N LYS A 67 3.75 4.87 -1.70
CA LYS A 67 4.94 5.71 -1.54
C LYS A 67 5.44 6.32 -2.86
N SER A 68 5.19 5.64 -3.97
CA SER A 68 5.56 6.10 -5.32
C SER A 68 4.49 7.00 -5.96
N LEU A 69 3.31 7.16 -5.35
CA LEU A 69 2.29 8.09 -5.85
C LEU A 69 2.60 9.54 -5.47
N PRO A 70 2.17 10.53 -6.29
CA PRO A 70 2.30 11.94 -5.93
C PRO A 70 1.59 12.25 -4.60
N PRO A 71 2.16 13.12 -3.72
CA PRO A 71 1.60 13.39 -2.39
C PRO A 71 0.15 13.91 -2.36
N ARG A 72 -0.32 14.51 -3.46
CA ARG A 72 -1.67 15.07 -3.61
C ARG A 72 -2.63 14.18 -4.39
N PHE A 73 -2.17 13.02 -4.87
CA PHE A 73 -2.94 12.13 -5.72
C PHE A 73 -4.13 11.53 -4.95
N LEU A 74 -3.87 10.99 -3.76
CA LEU A 74 -4.91 10.35 -2.96
C LEU A 74 -5.90 11.36 -2.40
N SER A 75 -7.19 11.07 -2.57
CA SER A 75 -8.28 11.81 -1.92
C SER A 75 -8.35 11.53 -0.43
N ARG A 76 -9.02 12.40 0.33
CA ARG A 76 -9.20 12.21 1.79
C ARG A 76 -9.88 10.87 2.11
N GLN A 77 -10.88 10.47 1.33
CA GLN A 77 -11.58 9.20 1.51
C GLN A 77 -10.66 8.01 1.25
N GLN A 78 -9.82 8.07 0.20
CA GLN A 78 -8.84 7.01 -0.07
C GLN A 78 -7.81 6.90 1.05
N ILE A 79 -7.32 8.04 1.57
CA ILE A 79 -6.41 8.03 2.72
C ILE A 79 -7.07 7.38 3.92
N GLN A 80 -8.31 7.74 4.25
CA GLN A 80 -9.04 7.14 5.38
C GLN A 80 -9.20 5.62 5.22
N VAL A 81 -9.62 5.15 4.05
CA VAL A 81 -9.78 3.71 3.76
C VAL A 81 -8.43 2.98 3.87
N LEU A 82 -7.36 3.56 3.33
CA LEU A 82 -6.03 2.96 3.42
C LEU A 82 -5.49 2.96 4.86
N THR A 83 -5.77 4.02 5.64
CA THR A 83 -5.41 4.07 7.05
C THR A 83 -6.11 2.97 7.84
N THR A 84 -7.43 2.83 7.70
CA THR A 84 -8.17 1.73 8.33
C THR A 84 -7.61 0.37 7.91
N PHE A 85 -7.37 0.16 6.61
CA PHE A 85 -6.76 -1.07 6.11
C PHE A 85 -5.41 -1.37 6.78
N PHE A 86 -4.49 -0.40 6.86
CA PHE A 86 -3.20 -0.63 7.49
C PHE A 86 -3.29 -0.79 9.02
N CYS A 87 -4.26 -0.17 9.68
CA CYS A 87 -4.54 -0.42 11.10
C CYS A 87 -5.04 -1.85 11.33
N ASP A 88 -5.98 -2.34 10.51
CA ASP A 88 -6.47 -3.72 10.58
C ASP A 88 -5.35 -4.74 10.34
N ARG A 89 -4.31 -4.35 9.58
CA ARG A 89 -3.15 -5.17 9.23
C ARG A 89 -1.89 -4.79 10.00
N ILE A 90 -2.00 -4.13 11.15
CA ILE A 90 -0.83 -3.58 11.85
C ILE A 90 0.21 -4.65 12.26
N GLU A 91 -0.23 -5.89 12.45
CA GLU A 91 0.63 -7.05 12.74
C GLU A 91 1.38 -7.58 11.51
N ASP A 92 0.88 -7.29 10.30
CA ASP A 92 1.51 -7.70 9.04
C ASP A 92 2.68 -6.76 8.70
N GLY A 93 3.73 -7.36 8.12
CA GLY A 93 4.91 -6.62 7.65
C GLY A 93 4.53 -5.52 6.66
N GLY A 94 5.10 -4.32 6.82
CA GLY A 94 4.88 -3.20 5.91
C GLY A 94 3.70 -2.29 6.28
N ALA A 95 2.75 -2.72 7.13
CA ALA A 95 1.61 -1.89 7.51
C ALA A 95 2.00 -0.58 8.20
N VAL A 96 2.93 -0.66 9.15
CA VAL A 96 3.46 0.51 9.87
C VAL A 96 4.14 1.49 8.91
N ALA A 97 4.86 1.00 7.90
CA ALA A 97 5.47 1.86 6.89
C ALA A 97 4.41 2.49 5.96
N GLY A 98 3.31 1.79 5.69
CA GLY A 98 2.13 2.32 5.03
C GLY A 98 1.52 3.49 5.80
N LEU A 99 1.29 3.32 7.11
CA LEU A 99 0.79 4.38 7.99
C LEU A 99 1.74 5.59 8.03
N ASP A 100 3.05 5.36 8.17
CA ASP A 100 4.07 6.41 8.13
C ASP A 100 4.07 7.17 6.78
N THR A 101 3.76 6.49 5.68
CA THR A 101 3.65 7.12 4.36
C THR A 101 2.39 7.98 4.29
N LEU A 102 1.25 7.48 4.76
CA LEU A 102 -0.03 8.20 4.72
C LEU A 102 -0.02 9.45 5.59
N GLN A 103 0.59 9.40 6.79
CA GLN A 103 0.64 10.57 7.69
C GLN A 103 1.43 11.75 7.10
N LYS A 104 2.30 11.50 6.12
CA LYS A 104 3.11 12.53 5.44
C LYS A 104 2.39 13.19 4.26
N LEU A 105 1.19 12.72 3.89
CA LEU A 105 0.42 13.29 2.78
C LEU A 105 -0.30 14.58 3.22
N ASP A 106 -0.38 15.55 2.31
CA ASP A 106 -0.99 16.87 2.55
C ASP A 106 -2.43 16.81 3.11
N ARG A 107 -3.15 15.73 2.82
CA ARG A 107 -4.56 15.55 3.17
C ARG A 107 -4.77 14.72 4.45
N PHE A 108 -3.70 14.24 5.09
CA PHE A 108 -3.75 13.64 6.42
C PHE A 108 -3.74 14.76 7.47
N ASN A 109 -4.88 14.99 8.13
CA ASN A 109 -5.07 16.14 9.02
C ASN A 109 -5.38 15.71 10.46
N LYS A 110 -5.41 16.69 11.36
CA LYS A 110 -5.68 16.48 12.79
C LYS A 110 -6.91 15.62 13.05
N ALA A 111 -8.03 15.90 12.38
CA ALA A 111 -9.28 15.16 12.58
C ALA A 111 -9.10 13.67 12.22
N LEU A 112 -8.47 13.38 11.08
CA LEU A 112 -8.19 11.99 10.70
C LEU A 112 -7.25 11.30 11.70
N ALA A 113 -6.25 12.00 12.21
CA ALA A 113 -5.35 11.45 13.22
C ALA A 113 -6.08 11.15 14.55
N GLU A 114 -7.00 12.02 14.97
CA GLU A 114 -7.82 11.82 16.17
C GLU A 114 -8.77 10.62 15.98
N ASP A 115 -9.42 10.50 14.82
CA ASP A 115 -10.30 9.37 14.51
C ASP A 115 -9.55 8.04 14.58
N VAL A 116 -8.32 8.00 14.05
CA VAL A 116 -7.47 6.80 14.03
C VAL A 116 -6.98 6.43 15.42
N ALA A 117 -6.67 7.41 16.27
CA ALA A 117 -6.18 7.18 17.62
C ALA A 117 -7.30 6.73 18.60
N GLN A 118 -8.56 6.95 18.25
CA GLN A 118 -9.72 6.59 19.08
C GLN A 118 -10.36 5.24 18.72
N ALA A 119 -10.01 4.68 17.55
CA ALA A 119 -10.47 3.39 17.07
C ALA A 119 -9.76 2.22 17.77
#